data_AF-C5KXD4-F1
#
_entry.id   AF-C5KXD4-F1
#
_cell.length_a   1.000
_cell.length_b   1.000
_cell.length_c   1.000
_cell.angle_alpha   90.00
_cell.angle_beta   90.00
_cell.angle_gamma   90.00
#
_symmetry.space_group_name_H-M   'P 1'
#
loop_
_entity.id
_entity.type
_entity.pdbx_description
1 polymer ?
#
loop_
_entity_poly.entity_id
_entity_poly.type
_entity_poly.pdbx_seq_one_letter_code
_entity_poly.pdbx_strand_id
1 'polypeptide(L)'
;SEEMASVNLNAMNVLPKERRPWVLTFSYGRALQASTIKTWAGKAENTKAAQAVLLARAKANSEAQLGKYQGSSDATANESNYVKNYVY
;
A
#
# COMPACT_ATOMS: atom_id res chain seq x y z
N SER A 1 4.87 -6.98 -1.86
CA SER A 1 5.13 -6.02 -0.78
C SER A 1 4.09 -4.90 -0.87
N GLU A 2 3.94 -4.09 0.17
CA GLU A 2 3.02 -2.93 0.15
C GLU A 2 3.45 -1.89 -0.89
N GLU A 3 4.76 -1.71 -1.06
CA GLU A 3 5.35 -0.80 -2.04
C GLU A 3 5.02 -1.21 -3.48
N MET A 4 5.20 -2.49 -3.82
CA MET A 4 4.89 -2.99 -5.18
C MET A 4 3.42 -2.80 -5.53
N ALA A 5 2.50 -2.92 -4.56
CA ALA A 5 1.08 -2.69 -4.83
C ALA A 5 0.82 -1.24 -5.25
N SER A 6 1.43 -0.28 -4.55
CA SER A 6 1.33 1.14 -4.85
C SER A 6 2.00 1.49 -6.19
N VAL A 7 3.20 0.97 -6.44
CA VAL A 7 3.94 1.18 -7.71
C VAL A 7 3.17 0.62 -8.91
N ASN A 8 2.61 -0.59 -8.79
CA ASN A 8 1.84 -1.21 -9.86
C ASN A 8 0.55 -0.44 -10.16
N LEU A 9 -0.20 -0.05 -9.11
CA LEU A 9 -1.40 0.78 -9.28
C LEU A 9 -1.07 2.12 -9.93
N ASN A 10 0.06 2.72 -9.57
CA ASN A 10 0.54 3.95 -10.18
C ASN A 10 0.88 3.75 -11.66
N ALA A 11 1.61 2.70 -12.01
CA ALA A 11 1.96 2.38 -13.39
C ALA A 11 0.70 2.18 -14.25
N MET A 12 -0.31 1.50 -13.71
CA MET A 12 -1.62 1.41 -14.36
C MET A 12 -2.26 2.80 -14.51
N ASN A 13 -2.16 3.66 -13.50
CA ASN A 13 -2.75 5.00 -13.50
C ASN A 13 -2.00 6.08 -14.29
N VAL A 14 -0.78 5.81 -14.74
CA VAL A 14 -0.03 6.68 -15.66
C VAL A 14 -0.46 6.47 -17.12
N LEU A 15 -1.06 5.32 -17.45
CA LEU A 15 -1.50 5.03 -18.82
C LEU A 15 -2.58 6.02 -19.30
N PRO A 16 -2.63 6.31 -20.61
CA PRO A 16 -3.61 7.21 -21.20
C PRO A 16 -5.05 6.83 -20.83
N LYS A 17 -5.92 7.84 -20.68
CA LYS A 17 -7.32 7.64 -20.29
C LYS A 17 -8.09 6.83 -21.35
N GLU A 18 -7.71 6.92 -22.63
CA GLU A 18 -8.35 6.12 -23.68
C GLU A 18 -8.18 4.61 -23.47
N ARG A 19 -7.09 4.19 -22.81
CA ARG A 19 -6.84 2.77 -22.46
C ARG A 19 -7.48 2.37 -21.13
N ARG A 20 -8.10 3.31 -20.42
CA ARG A 20 -8.63 3.16 -19.07
C ARG A 20 -9.96 3.90 -18.91
N PRO A 21 -11.04 3.38 -19.51
CA PRO A 21 -12.35 4.04 -19.49
C PRO A 21 -13.02 4.03 -18.10
N TRP A 22 -12.48 3.30 -17.13
CA TRP A 22 -13.00 3.22 -15.76
C TRP A 22 -11.93 3.60 -14.72
N VAL A 23 -12.39 4.01 -13.54
CA VAL A 23 -11.50 4.35 -12.42
C VAL A 23 -10.77 3.11 -11.93
N LEU A 24 -9.44 3.14 -11.97
CA LEU A 24 -8.60 2.11 -11.37
C LEU A 24 -8.19 2.55 -9.97
N THR A 25 -8.83 1.96 -8.97
CA THR A 25 -8.57 2.22 -7.55
C THR A 25 -8.17 0.92 -6.83
N PHE A 26 -7.86 1.00 -5.55
CA PHE A 26 -7.38 -0.12 -4.74
C PHE A 26 -8.45 -0.68 -3.81
N SER A 27 -8.34 -1.98 -3.53
CA SER A 27 -9.02 -2.66 -2.43
C SER A 27 -8.01 -3.62 -1.80
N TYR A 28 -7.26 -3.11 -0.82
CA TYR A 28 -6.08 -3.79 -0.27
C TYR A 28 -6.28 -4.13 1.20
N GLY A 29 -6.14 -5.43 1.53
CA GLY A 29 -6.00 -5.91 2.91
C GLY A 29 -4.53 -5.89 3.35
N ARG A 30 -3.79 -6.93 2.98
CA ARG A 30 -2.36 -7.09 3.35
C ARG A 30 -1.44 -5.98 2.86
N ALA A 31 -1.73 -5.38 1.70
CA ALA A 31 -0.89 -4.31 1.16
C ALA A 31 -1.07 -2.95 1.88
N LEU A 32 -2.04 -2.87 2.80
CA LEU A 32 -2.38 -1.65 3.54
C LEU A 32 -2.19 -1.82 5.05
N GLN A 33 -2.34 -3.04 5.57
CA GLN A 33 -2.32 -3.33 7.01
C GLN A 33 -1.06 -4.04 7.50
N ALA A 34 -0.21 -4.62 6.63
CA ALA A 34 0.89 -5.47 7.09
C ALA A 34 1.90 -4.67 7.95
N SER A 35 2.33 -3.50 7.49
CA SER A 35 3.22 -2.65 8.28
C SER A 35 2.53 -2.07 9.51
N THR A 36 1.25 -1.69 9.39
CA THR A 36 0.46 -1.19 10.53
C THR A 36 0.37 -2.21 11.66
N ILE A 37 0.04 -3.47 11.35
CA ILE A 37 -0.06 -4.55 12.34
C ILE A 37 1.31 -4.83 12.96
N LYS A 38 2.37 -4.83 12.15
CA LYS A 38 3.75 -5.02 12.63
C LYS A 38 4.18 -3.92 13.59
N THR A 39 3.90 -2.65 13.27
CA THR A 39 4.19 -1.51 14.14
C THR A 39 3.33 -1.52 15.41
N TRP A 40 2.07 -1.94 15.31
CA TRP A 40 1.19 -2.03 16.47
C TRP A 40 1.66 -3.09 17.47
N ALA A 41 2.04 -4.27 16.98
CA ALA A 41 2.49 -5.42 17.80
C ALA A 41 1.54 -5.79 18.95
N GLY A 42 0.25 -5.45 18.84
CA GLY A 42 -0.77 -5.67 19.88
C GLY A 42 -0.63 -4.78 21.12
N LYS A 43 0.28 -3.79 21.11
CA LYS A 43 0.54 -2.91 22.25
C LYS A 43 -0.24 -1.60 22.10
N ALA A 44 -1.03 -1.24 23.12
CA ALA A 44 -1.82 0.00 23.12
C ALA A 44 -0.93 1.25 22.98
N GLU A 45 0.28 1.21 23.52
CA GLU A 45 1.28 2.29 23.42
C GLU A 45 1.68 2.60 21.96
N ASN A 46 1.65 1.60 21.08
CA ASN A 46 2.03 1.74 19.68
C ASN A 46 0.89 2.22 18.76
N THR A 47 -0.30 2.46 19.30
CA THR A 47 -1.50 2.78 18.50
C THR A 47 -1.27 4.00 17.60
N LYS A 48 -0.67 5.08 18.13
CA LYS A 48 -0.38 6.28 17.34
C LYS A 48 0.64 6.03 16.23
N ALA A 49 1.68 5.25 16.53
CA ALA A 49 2.71 4.89 15.55
C ALA A 49 2.09 4.03 14.42
N ALA A 50 1.26 3.06 14.77
CA ALA A 50 0.56 2.22 13.80
C ALA A 50 -0.41 3.04 12.91
N GLN A 51 -1.16 3.98 13.50
CA GLN A 51 -2.03 4.89 12.74
C GLN A 51 -1.24 5.78 11.76
N ALA A 52 -0.06 6.27 12.15
CA ALA A 52 0.79 7.05 11.26
C ALA A 52 1.25 6.22 10.04
N VAL A 53 1.63 4.96 10.27
CA VAL A 53 2.00 4.03 9.18
C VAL A 53 0.80 3.74 8.27
N LEU A 54 -0.37 3.51 8.84
CA LEU A 54 -1.61 3.29 8.08
C LEU A 54 -1.92 4.48 7.18
N LEU A 55 -1.81 5.70 7.73
CA LEU A 55 -2.06 6.94 6.99
C LEU A 55 -1.04 7.12 5.85
N ALA A 56 0.23 6.83 6.09
CA ALA A 56 1.27 6.88 5.07
C ALA A 56 0.97 5.93 3.91
N ARG A 57 0.56 4.69 4.20
CA ARG A 57 0.18 3.71 3.17
C ARG A 57 -1.11 4.09 2.43
N ALA A 58 -2.11 4.62 3.14
CA ALA A 58 -3.33 5.12 2.51
C ALA A 58 -3.03 6.29 1.55
N LYS A 59 -2.14 7.21 1.95
CA LYS A 59 -1.72 8.33 1.12
C LYS A 59 -0.94 7.85 -0.12
N ALA A 60 -0.02 6.92 0.03
CA ALA A 60 0.71 6.32 -1.08
C ALA A 60 -0.23 5.71 -2.13
N ASN A 61 -1.22 4.92 -1.68
CA ASN A 61 -2.20 4.31 -2.58
C ASN A 61 -3.16 5.33 -3.22
N SER A 62 -3.50 6.41 -2.50
CA SER A 62 -4.28 7.52 -3.04
C SER A 62 -3.52 8.28 -4.13
N GLU A 63 -2.22 8.52 -3.94
CA GLU A 63 -1.38 9.15 -4.96
C GLU A 63 -1.17 8.22 -6.17
N ALA A 64 -1.07 6.91 -5.93
CA ALA A 64 -0.96 5.90 -6.97
C ALA A 64 -2.23 5.82 -7.83
N GLN A 65 -3.41 5.96 -7.23
CA GLN A 65 -4.68 6.04 -7.96
C GLN A 65 -4.74 7.27 -8.88
N LEU A 66 -4.01 8.34 -8.56
CA LEU A 66 -3.88 9.53 -9.41
C LEU A 66 -2.74 9.45 -10.44
N GLY A 67 -1.93 8.38 -10.42
CA GLY A 67 -0.74 8.27 -11.27
C GLY A 67 0.39 9.23 -10.86
N LYS A 68 0.40 9.69 -9.61
CA LYS A 68 1.35 10.70 -9.08
C LYS A 68 2.31 10.16 -8.03
N TYR A 69 2.25 8.86 -7.74
CA TYR A 69 3.09 8.25 -6.73
C TYR A 69 4.53 8.13 -7.23
N GLN A 70 5.48 8.67 -6.46
CA GLN A 70 6.91 8.70 -6.82
C GLN A 70 7.74 7.66 -6.07
N GLY A 71 7.08 6.74 -5.37
CA GLY A 71 7.74 5.76 -4.51
C GLY A 71 7.94 6.27 -3.09
N SER A 72 8.03 5.33 -2.17
CA SER A 72 8.33 5.59 -0.76
C SER A 72 9.71 5.04 -0.42
N SER A 73 10.51 5.83 0.30
CA SER A 73 11.79 5.41 0.88
C SER A 73 11.62 4.56 2.15
N ASP A 74 10.39 4.20 2.50
CA ASP A 74 10.03 3.49 3.71
C ASP A 74 10.34 2.00 3.57
N ALA A 75 11.42 1.55 4.23
CA ALA A 75 11.93 0.18 4.12
C ALA A 75 10.90 -0.87 4.58
N THR A 76 9.97 -0.50 5.47
CA THR A 76 8.90 -1.38 5.97
C THR A 76 7.94 -1.81 4.86
N ALA A 77 7.69 -0.93 3.89
CA ALA A 77 6.77 -1.19 2.79
C ALA A 77 7.34 -2.15 1.73
N ASN A 78 8.67 -2.32 1.70
CA ASN A 78 9.36 -3.20 0.77
C ASN A 78 9.39 -4.66 1.23
N GLU A 79 8.97 -4.96 2.47
CA GLU A 79 8.92 -6.33 2.95
C GLU A 79 7.95 -7.19 2.12
N SER A 80 8.43 -8.39 1.77
CA SER A 80 7.63 -9.34 0.99
C SER A 80 6.58 -9.99 1.87
N ASN A 81 5.31 -9.66 1.63
CA ASN A 81 4.16 -10.35 2.22
C ASN A 81 3.86 -11.71 1.55
N TYR A 82 4.78 -12.26 0.76
CA TYR A 82 4.63 -13.54 0.10
C TYR A 82 4.89 -14.68 1.10
N VAL A 83 3.87 -15.49 1.36
CA VAL A 83 3.98 -16.71 2.15
C VAL A 83 3.71 -17.89 1.21
N LYS A 84 4.71 -18.75 1.00
CA LYS A 84 4.56 -19.98 0.21
C LYS A 84 3.51 -20.86 0.90
N ASN A 85 2.50 -21.31 0.15
CA ASN A 85 1.37 -22.13 0.62
C ASN A 85 0.39 -21.44 1.59
N TYR A 86 0.04 -20.16 1.35
CA TYR A 86 -1.02 -19.51 2.13
C TYR A 86 -2.40 -20.12 1.80
N VAL A 87 -3.02 -20.78 2.79
CA VAL A 87 -4.38 -21.34 2.71
C VAL A 87 -5.35 -20.33 3.33
N TYR A 88 -6.44 -20.05 2.62
CA TYR A 88 -7.47 -19.06 3.00
C TYR A 88 -8.34 -19.54 4.16
#